data_AF-A0A5C1WGL1-F1
#
_entry.id   AF-A0A5C1WGL1-F1
#
_cell.length_a   1.000
_cell.length_b   1.000
_cell.length_c   1.000
_cell.angle_alpha   90.00
_cell.angle_beta   90.00
_cell.angle_gamma   90.00
#
_symmetry.space_group_name_H-M   'P 1'
#
loop_
_entity.id
_entity.type
_entity.pdbx_description
1 polymer ?
#
loop_
_entity_poly.entity_id
_entity_poly.type
_entity_poly.pdbx_seq_one_letter_code
_entity_poly.pdbx_strand_id
1 'polypeptide(L)' 'MPRASSKFTQAAIERAARGVKRAGLDIRRVEVDQSGKIVIFTGADDASQPADDADAALDQWQAKNARST' A
#
# COMPACT_ATOMS: atom_id res chain seq x y z
N MET A 1 12.60 25.47 10.99
CA MET A 1 11.49 24.90 11.78
C MET A 1 11.85 23.47 12.15
N PRO A 2 11.83 23.08 13.44
CA PRO A 2 12.01 21.69 13.82
C PRO A 2 10.86 20.87 13.22
N ARG A 3 11.19 19.83 12.44
CA ARG A 3 10.18 18.90 11.93
C ARG A 3 9.62 18.15 13.14
N ALA A 4 8.31 18.22 13.36
CA ALA A 4 7.66 17.42 14.39
C ALA A 4 8.06 15.95 14.16
N SER A 5 8.53 15.26 15.20
CA SER A 5 8.86 13.84 15.08
C SER A 5 7.59 13.12 14.66
N SER A 6 7.60 12.50 13.48
CA SER A 6 6.48 11.70 13.03
C SER A 6 6.17 10.65 14.09
N LYS A 7 4.91 10.55 14.52
CA LYS A 7 4.47 9.50 15.45
C LYS A 7 4.69 8.09 14.87
N PHE A 8 4.83 8.00 13.56
CA PHE A 8 5.10 6.79 12.80
C PHE A 8 6.55 6.78 12.30
N THR A 9 7.28 5.75 12.69
CA THR A 9 8.63 5.49 12.17
C THR A 9 8.61 4.29 11.24
N GLN A 10 9.45 4.29 10.22
CA GLN A 10 9.64 3.13 9.35
C GLN A 10 9.97 1.87 10.16
N ALA A 11 10.79 2.02 11.21
CA ALA A 11 11.13 0.94 12.12
C ALA A 11 9.90 0.34 12.84
N ALA A 12 8.88 1.15 13.17
CA ALA A 12 7.63 0.65 13.75
C ALA A 12 6.82 -0.16 12.74
N ILE A 13 6.75 0.30 11.48
CA ILE A 13 6.08 -0.41 10.39
C ILE A 13 6.74 -1.76 10.14
N GLU A 14 8.07 -1.79 10.00
CA GLU A 14 8.83 -3.02 9.79
C GLU A 14 8.66 -4.03 10.93
N ARG A 15 8.65 -3.55 12.17
CA ARG A 15 8.42 -4.41 13.34
C ARG A 15 7.04 -5.07 13.28
N ALA A 16 6.01 -4.28 13.00
CA ALA A 16 4.64 -4.78 12.92
C ALA A 16 4.48 -5.79 11.77
N ALA A 17 4.94 -5.45 10.57
CA ALA A 17 4.91 -6.35 9.41
C ALA A 17 5.67 -7.65 9.66
N ARG A 18 6.84 -7.59 10.31
CA ARG A 18 7.61 -8.79 10.65
C ARG A 18 6.89 -9.68 11.65
N GLY A 19 6.17 -9.09 12.62
CA GLY A 19 5.34 -9.82 13.56
C GLY A 19 4.23 -10.60 12.87
N VAL A 20 3.53 -9.96 11.94
CA VAL A 20 2.45 -10.59 11.15
C VAL A 20 2.99 -11.74 10.29
N LYS A 21 4.10 -11.53 9.57
CA LYS A 21 4.75 -12.63 8.80
C LYS A 21 5.16 -13.81 9.68
N ARG A 22 5.72 -13.53 10.87
CA ARG A 22 6.11 -14.59 11.83
C ARG A 22 4.91 -15.35 12.39
N ALA A 23 3.74 -14.73 12.43
CA ALA A 23 2.49 -15.39 12.79
C ALA A 23 1.92 -16.26 11.64
N GLY A 24 2.58 -16.33 10.49
CA GLY A 24 2.14 -17.11 9.34
C GLY A 24 0.99 -16.47 8.58
N LEU A 25 0.79 -15.16 8.73
CA LEU A 25 -0.25 -14.41 8.04
C LEU A 25 0.37 -13.66 6.86
N ASP A 26 -0.25 -13.82 5.69
CA ASP A 26 0.08 -13.03 4.51
C ASP A 26 -0.44 -11.60 4.65
N ILE A 27 0.42 -10.64 4.32
CA ILE A 27 0.11 -9.21 4.37
C ILE A 27 -0.33 -8.77 2.99
N ARG A 28 -1.58 -8.29 2.89
CA ARG A 28 -2.13 -7.70 1.67
C ARG A 28 -1.86 -6.21 1.59
N ARG A 29 -2.09 -5.50 2.71
CA ARG A 29 -1.99 -4.03 2.75
C ARG A 29 -1.62 -3.53 4.14
N VAL A 30 -0.81 -2.49 4.19
CA VAL A 30 -0.48 -1.79 5.44
C VAL A 30 -0.91 -0.34 5.30
N GLU A 31 -1.74 0.12 6.22
CA GLU A 31 -2.21 1.50 6.28
C GLU A 31 -1.85 2.13 7.62
N VAL A 32 -1.76 3.47 7.63
CA VAL A 32 -1.72 4.26 8.85
C VAL A 32 -3.01 5.04 8.90
N ASP A 33 -3.86 4.74 9.90
CA ASP A 33 -5.11 5.47 10.05
C ASP A 33 -4.86 6.93 10.48
N GLN A 34 -5.89 7.77 10.38
CA GLN A 34 -5.81 9.19 10.74
C GLN A 34 -5.51 9.42 12.23
N SER A 35 -5.71 8.40 13.07
CA SER A 35 -5.37 8.42 14.51
C SER A 35 -3.91 8.04 14.79
N GLY A 36 -3.19 7.56 13.78
CA GLY A 36 -1.79 7.13 13.85
C GLY A 36 -1.59 5.66 14.20
N LYS A 37 -2.61 4.81 14.05
CA LYS A 37 -2.49 3.36 14.24
C LYS A 37 -2.01 2.69 12.96
N ILE A 38 -1.13 1.70 13.11
CA ILE A 38 -0.73 0.82 12.02
C ILE A 38 -1.81 -0.25 11.87
N VAL A 39 -2.48 -0.29 10.72
CA VAL A 39 -3.51 -1.27 10.38
C VAL A 39 -2.94 -2.20 9.33
N ILE A 40 -2.90 -3.50 9.61
CA ILE A 40 -2.39 -4.52 8.69
C ILE A 40 -3.57 -5.38 8.25
N PHE A 41 -3.85 -5.36 6.96
CA PHE A 41 -4.85 -6.21 6.32
C PHE A 41 -4.18 -7.53 5.90
N THR A 42 -4.70 -8.63 6.42
CA THR A 42 -4.20 -9.98 6.14
C THR A 42 -5.16 -10.75 5.25
N GLY A 43 -4.63 -11.61 4.39
CA GLY A 43 -5.42 -12.43 3.47
C GLY A 43 -4.62 -12.78 2.22
N ALA A 44 -5.13 -13.70 1.41
CA ALA A 44 -4.59 -13.95 0.08
C ALA A 44 -4.73 -12.69 -0.78
N ASP A 45 -3.78 -12.46 -1.68
CA ASP A 45 -3.91 -11.44 -2.71
C ASP A 45 -5.11 -11.80 -3.59
N ASP A 46 -6.26 -11.19 -3.29
CA ASP A 46 -7.26 -10.97 -4.32
C ASP A 46 -6.64 -9.98 -5.29
N ALA A 47 -6.03 -10.52 -6.36
CA ALA A 47 -5.65 -9.79 -7.57
C ALA A 47 -6.85 -9.04 -8.22
N SER A 48 -8.04 -9.18 -7.64
CA SER A 48 -9.24 -8.38 -7.90
C SER A 48 -9.29 -7.16 -6.99
N GLN A 49 -8.24 -6.35 -6.95
CA GLN A 49 -8.41 -4.96 -6.56
C GLN A 49 -8.94 -4.24 -7.80
N PRO A 50 -10.12 -3.57 -7.75
CA PRO A 50 -10.55 -2.77 -8.89
C PRO A 50 -9.44 -1.76 -9.18
N ALA A 51 -8.96 -1.71 -10.42
CA ALA A 51 -7.98 -0.73 -10.86
C ALA A 51 -8.45 0.66 -10.39
N ASP A 52 -7.61 1.36 -9.65
CA ASP A 52 -7.94 2.73 -9.25
C ASP A 52 -8.06 3.59 -10.53
N ASP A 53 -8.85 4.67 -10.48
CA ASP A 53 -9.08 5.54 -11.64
C ASP A 53 -7.77 6.05 -12.28
N ALA A 54 -6.69 6.13 -11.48
CA ALA A 54 -5.35 6.48 -11.93
C ALA A 54 -4.70 5.40 -12.82
N ASP A 55 -4.89 4.13 -12.49
CA ASP A 55 -4.39 3.00 -13.28
C ASP A 55 -5.14 2.91 -14.61
N ALA A 56 -6.46 3.09 -14.57
CA ALA A 56 -7.29 3.14 -15.78
C ALA A 56 -6.91 4.32 -16.71
N ALA A 57 -6.55 5.47 -16.16
CA ALA A 57 -6.09 6.62 -16.94
C ALA A 57 -4.73 6.37 -17.61
N LEU A 58 -3.81 5.69 -16.92
CA LEU A 58 -2.50 5.34 -17.46
C LEU A 58 -2.62 4.33 -18.61
N ASP A 59 -3.44 3.29 -18.45
CA ASP A 59 -3.69 2.28 -19.47
C ASP A 59 -4.31 2.88 -20.75
N GLN A 60 -5.27 3.80 -20.59
CA GLN A 60 -5.88 4.50 -21.72
C GLN A 60 -4.86 5.37 -22.48
N TRP A 61 -3.96 6.05 -21.77
CA TRP A 61 -2.91 6.85 -22.39
C TRP A 61 -1.93 5.97 -23.17
N GLN A 62 -1.50 4.84 -22.60
CA GLN A 62 -0.60 3.90 -23.26
C GLN A 62 -1.24 3.30 -24.53
N ALA A 63 -2.52 2.87 -24.45
CA ALA A 63 -3.25 2.29 -25.57
C ALA A 63 -3.50 3.26 -26.73
N LYS A 64 -3.54 4.57 -26.45
CA LYS A 64 -3.68 5.62 -27.47
C LYS A 64 -2.35 5.87 -28.19
N ASN A 65 -1.24 5.89 -27.45
CA ASN A 65 0.09 6.15 -28.03
C ASN A 65 0.71 4.94 -28.72
N ALA A 66 0.33 3.72 -28.33
CA ALA A 66 0.75 2.49 -29.03
C ALA A 66 0.18 2.37 -30.45
N ARG A 67 -0.90 3.11 -30.77
CA ARG A 67 -1.54 3.11 -32.11
C ARG A 67 -1.03 4.21 -33.04
N SER A 68 -0.07 5.02 -32.60
CA SER A 68 0.49 6.14 -33.38
C SER A 68 1.93 5.89 -33.84
N THR A 69 2.39 4.64 -33.84
CA THR A 69 3.62 4.18 -34.53
C THR A 69 3.25 3.19 -35.62
#